data_AF-A0A9W4K7F5-F1
#
_entry.id   AF-A0A9W4K7F5-F1
#
_cell.length_a   1.000
_cell.length_b   1.000
_cell.length_c   1.000
_cell.angle_alpha   90.00
_cell.angle_beta   90.00
_cell.angle_gamma   90.00
#
_symmetry.space_group_name_H-M   'P 1'
#
loop_
_entity.id
_entity.type
_entity.pdbx_description
1 polymer ?
#
loop_
_entity_poly.entity_id
_entity_poly.type
_entity_poly.pdbx_seq_one_letter_code
_entity_poly.pdbx_strand_id
1 'polypeptide(L)' 'MGEEHVLKLPTIHVHGLADPGLHLHRELLENYCSVDSVRVLEWNGAHRVPVKSADVNPLIEEILKLAKEIEAL' A
#
# COMPACT_ATOMS: atom_id res chain seq x y z
N MET A 1 -14.17 -2.69 -22.35
CA MET A 1 -13.42 -3.85 -21.82
C MET A 1 -13.62 -3.85 -20.31
N GLY A 2 -13.95 -4.99 -19.71
CA GLY A 2 -14.29 -5.07 -18.29
C GLY A 2 -13.09 -4.85 -17.36
N GLU A 3 -13.32 -4.23 -16.22
CA GLU A 3 -12.35 -4.02 -15.13
C GLU A 3 -12.21 -5.27 -14.23
N GLU A 4 -12.41 -6.46 -14.78
CA GLU A 4 -12.44 -7.73 -14.01
C GLU A 4 -11.09 -8.03 -13.33
N HIS A 5 -10.00 -7.49 -13.86
CA HIS A 5 -8.64 -7.62 -13.33
C HIS A 5 -8.28 -6.57 -12.27
N VAL A 6 -9.14 -5.56 -12.06
CA VAL A 6 -8.88 -4.48 -11.11
C VAL A 6 -9.27 -4.93 -9.70
N LEU A 7 -8.31 -4.91 -8.78
CA LEU A 7 -8.52 -5.22 -7.38
C LEU A 7 -9.33 -4.10 -6.71
N LYS A 8 -10.49 -4.45 -6.16
CA LYS A 8 -11.41 -3.53 -5.46
C LYS A 8 -11.40 -3.69 -3.94
N LEU A 9 -10.60 -4.64 -3.43
CA LEU A 9 -10.45 -4.84 -2.00
C LEU A 9 -9.59 -3.72 -1.40
N PRO A 10 -9.92 -3.26 -0.19
CA PRO A 10 -9.09 -2.30 0.52
C PRO A 10 -7.65 -2.80 0.65
N THR A 11 -6.70 -2.04 0.11
CA THR A 11 -5.30 -2.44 -0.04
C THR A 11 -4.38 -1.30 0.40
N ILE A 12 -3.36 -1.61 1.20
CA ILE A 12 -2.30 -0.68 1.57
C ILE A 12 -1.03 -1.08 0.83
N HIS A 13 -0.54 -0.21 -0.04
CA HIS A 13 0.76 -0.34 -0.68
C HIS A 13 1.84 0.31 0.19
N VAL A 14 2.94 -0.40 0.41
CA VAL A 14 4.08 0.09 1.19
C VAL A 14 5.29 0.22 0.27
N HIS A 15 5.74 1.45 0.02
CA HIS A 15 6.76 1.76 -0.97
C HIS A 15 8.05 2.25 -0.31
N GLY A 16 9.16 1.57 -0.58
CA GLY A 16 10.49 2.10 -0.30
C GLY A 16 10.90 3.12 -1.36
N LEU A 17 11.19 4.36 -0.97
CA LEU A 17 11.57 5.43 -1.91
C LEU A 17 12.91 5.19 -2.62
N ALA A 18 13.77 4.34 -2.07
CA ALA A 18 15.04 3.93 -2.67
C ALA A 18 14.97 2.53 -3.31
N ASP A 19 13.77 1.96 -3.46
CA ASP A 19 13.57 0.68 -4.13
C ASP A 19 13.79 0.83 -5.65
N PRO A 20 14.74 0.08 -6.26
CA PRO A 20 14.93 0.10 -7.71
C PRO A 20 13.67 -0.30 -8.50
N GLY A 21 12.81 -1.13 -7.90
CA GLY A 21 11.55 -1.58 -8.46
C GLY A 21 10.37 -0.66 -8.21
N LEU A 22 10.53 0.51 -7.56
CA LEU A 22 9.42 1.39 -7.16
C LEU A 22 8.46 1.72 -8.32
N HIS A 23 8.98 1.88 -9.53
CA HIS A 23 8.17 2.12 -10.72
C HIS A 23 7.17 0.98 -11.01
N LEU A 24 7.56 -0.28 -10.80
CA LEU A 24 6.67 -1.45 -10.95
C LEU A 24 5.61 -1.50 -9.85
N HIS A 25 5.95 -1.08 -8.63
CA HIS A 25 4.98 -0.98 -7.54
C HIS A 25 3.90 0.08 -7.84
N ARG A 26 4.30 1.21 -8.43
CA ARG A 26 3.37 2.26 -8.87
C ARG A 26 2.53 1.82 -10.06
N GLU A 27 3.11 1.11 -11.03
CA GLU A 27 2.38 0.52 -12.16
C GLU A 27 1.32 -0.49 -11.68
N LEU A 28 1.68 -1.34 -10.70
CA LEU A 28 0.73 -2.27 -10.08
C LEU A 28 -0.46 -1.52 -9.46
N LEU A 29 -0.18 -0.47 -8.69
CA LEU A 29 -1.21 0.35 -8.07
C LEU A 29 -2.11 1.03 -9.11
N GLU A 30 -1.51 1.67 -10.12
CA GLU A 30 -2.21 2.51 -11.09
C GLU A 30 -3.07 1.69 -12.05
N ASN A 31 -2.58 0.51 -12.48
CA ASN A 31 -3.24 -0.27 -13.53
C ASN A 31 -4.09 -1.43 -13.02
N TYR A 32 -3.90 -1.86 -11.76
CA TYR A 32 -4.54 -3.07 -11.25
C TYR A 32 -5.30 -2.89 -9.94
N CYS A 33 -5.43 -1.67 -9.43
CA CYS A 33 -6.20 -1.41 -8.21
C CYS A 33 -7.17 -0.24 -8.40
N SER A 34 -8.35 -0.34 -7.79
CA SER A 34 -9.33 0.75 -7.81
C SER A 34 -8.82 1.92 -6.99
N VAL A 35 -8.89 3.13 -7.54
CA VAL A 35 -8.52 4.38 -6.85
C VAL A 35 -9.24 4.52 -5.50
N ASP A 36 -10.48 4.05 -5.41
CA ASP A 36 -11.29 4.17 -4.20
C ASP A 36 -10.94 3.13 -3.12
N SER A 37 -10.11 2.13 -3.44
CA SER A 37 -9.75 1.03 -2.53
C SER A 37 -8.27 0.97 -2.16
N VAL A 38 -7.44 1.93 -2.59
CA VAL A 38 -5.99 1.92 -2.33
C VAL A 38 -5.54 3.02 -1.39
N ARG A 39 -4.52 2.70 -0.61
CA ARG A 39 -3.71 3.65 0.16
C ARG A 39 -2.24 3.40 -0.14
N VAL A 40 -1.43 4.45 -0.05
CA VAL A 40 0.02 4.35 -0.21
C VAL A 40 0.70 4.90 1.04
N LEU A 41 1.65 4.14 1.55
CA LEU A 41 2.59 4.58 2.57
C LEU A 41 4.00 4.49 2.00
N GLU A 42 4.64 5.65 1.84
CA GLU A 42 6.02 5.73 1.35
C GLU A 42 6.98 5.93 2.54
N TRP A 43 8.13 5.27 2.49
CA TRP A 43 9.17 5.38 3.52
C TRP A 43 10.57 5.39 2.92
N ASN A 44 11.55 5.92 3.68
CA ASN A 44 12.94 6.03 3.22
C ASN A 44 13.68 4.69 3.34
N GLY A 45 13.31 3.73 2.49
CA GLY A 45 13.88 2.38 2.44
C GLY A 45 14.18 1.93 1.01
N ALA A 46 15.12 0.99 0.88
CA ALA A 46 15.39 0.28 -0.37
C ALA A 46 14.45 -0.94 -0.52
N HIS A 47 14.83 -1.94 -1.33
CA HIS A 47 14.06 -3.17 -1.56
C HIS A 47 14.06 -4.12 -0.35
N ARG A 48 13.32 -3.76 0.70
CA ARG A 48 13.20 -4.52 1.96
C ARG A 48 11.92 -4.17 2.72
N VAL A 49 11.59 -4.99 3.72
CA VAL A 49 10.49 -4.73 4.67
C VAL A 49 10.95 -3.71 5.74
N PRO A 50 10.12 -2.72 6.13
CA PRO A 50 10.42 -1.84 7.26
C PRO A 50 10.45 -2.65 8.57
N VAL A 51 11.46 -2.40 9.41
CA VAL A 51 11.63 -3.12 10.70
C VAL A 51 11.92 -2.19 11.87
N LYS A 52 12.26 -0.93 11.62
CA LYS A 52 12.47 0.05 12.68
C LYS A 52 11.11 0.58 13.09
N SER A 53 10.89 0.77 14.39
CA SER A 53 9.62 1.30 14.90
C SER A 53 9.22 2.62 14.25
N ALA A 54 10.19 3.47 13.90
CA ALA A 54 9.93 4.73 13.18
C ALA A 54 9.25 4.52 11.82
N ASP A 55 9.54 3.41 11.12
CA ASP A 55 8.96 3.09 9.81
C ASP A 55 7.74 2.16 9.94
N VAL A 56 7.69 1.33 10.99
CA VAL A 56 6.62 0.35 11.24
C VAL A 56 5.39 0.98 11.89
N ASN A 57 5.57 1.92 12.83
CA ASN A 57 4.45 2.52 13.55
C ASN A 57 3.44 3.22 12.61
N PRO A 58 3.86 4.01 11.60
CA PRO A 58 2.94 4.58 10.63
C PRO A 58 2.12 3.52 9.87
N LEU A 59 2.74 2.37 9.55
CA LEU A 59 2.05 1.26 8.90
C LEU A 59 1.02 0.61 9.83
N ILE A 60 1.35 0.41 11.10
CA ILE A 60 0.40 -0.12 12.09
C ILE A 60 -0.80 0.84 12.22
N GLU A 61 -0.56 2.14 12.30
CA GLU A 61 -1.62 3.15 12.39
C GLU A 61 -2.55 3.11 11.17
N GLU A 62 -2.01 3.03 9.96
CA GLU A 62 -2.83 2.91 8.74
C GLU A 62 -3.60 1.58 8.65
N ILE A 63 -2.99 0.45 9.06
CA ILE A 63 -3.70 -0.83 9.13
C ILE A 63 -4.87 -0.76 10.10
N LEU A 64 -4.66 -0.25 11.31
CA LEU A 64 -5.71 -0.14 12.34
C LEU A 64 -6.80 0.85 11.93
N LYS A 65 -6.43 1.96 11.28
CA LYS A 65 -7.38 2.93 10.74
C LYS A 65 -8.23 2.29 9.66
N LEU A 66 -7.62 1.63 8.67
CA LEU A 66 -8.35 0.95 7.61
C LEU A 66 -9.27 -0.14 8.16
N ALA A 67 -8.78 -0.98 9.09
CA ALA A 67 -9.56 -2.03 9.72
C ALA A 67 -10.83 -1.49 10.40
N LYS A 68 -10.74 -0.34 11.08
CA LYS A 68 -11.92 0.33 11.67
C LYS A 68 -12.89 0.84 10.61
N GLU A 69 -12.39 1.45 9.55
CA GLU A 69 -13.22 2.00 8.47
C GLU A 69 -14.01 0.92 7.72
N ILE A 70 -13.46 -0.30 7.65
CA ILE A 70 -14.10 -1.44 6.98
C ILE A 70 -14.80 -2.40 7.96
N GLU A 71 -14.91 -2.01 9.24
CA GLU A 71 -15.55 -2.81 10.29
C GLU A 71 -14.92 -4.21 10.50
N ALA A 72 -13.61 -4.33 10.32
CA ALA A 72 -12.83 -5.56 10.53
C ALA A 72 -12.11 -5.62 11.90
N LEU A 73 -12.44 -4.71 12.83
CA LEU A 73 -11.86 -4.60 14.17
C LEU A 73 -12.93 -4.68 15.26
#